data_AF-A0A951E050-F1
#
_entry.id   AF-A0A951E050-F1
#
_cell.length_a   1.000
_cell.length_b   1.000
_cell.length_c   1.000
_cell.angle_alpha   90.00
_cell.angle_beta   90.00
_cell.angle_gamma   90.00
#
_symmetry.space_group_name_H-M   'P 1'
#
loop_
_entity.id
_entity.type
_entity.pdbx_description
1 polymer ?
#
loop_
_entity_poly.entity_id
_entity_poly.type
_entity_poly.pdbx_seq_one_letter_code
_entity_poly.pdbx_strand_id
1 'polypeptide(L)'
;LRRVLDDSKALSSDLRESCYRALFNCARIGVGAASVGEIDRINILRASLVAMGRAVTALGVQPDIALVDGNIPPTLPCPVKTVIKGDALSFSIAAASVIAKVTRDRIMRALAPRYPGYGWETNVGYSTAEHFGGIGRLGVTPHHRRSFEPVRLALQGDADLLSLLEAQPLAAADD
;
A
#
# COMPACT_ATOMS: atom_id res chain seq x y z
N LEU A 1 10.32 18.15 -10.14
CA LEU A 1 9.76 17.46 -8.94
C LEU A 1 9.26 18.43 -7.88
N ARG A 2 10.07 19.37 -7.36
CA ARG A 2 9.68 20.24 -6.22
C ARG A 2 8.37 21.02 -6.34
N ARG A 3 7.89 21.33 -7.55
CA ARG A 3 6.61 22.04 -7.79
C ARG A 3 5.40 21.11 -7.98
N VAL A 4 5.62 19.79 -8.00
CA VAL A 4 4.67 18.79 -8.48
C VAL A 4 4.53 17.62 -7.51
N LEU A 5 5.56 17.37 -6.71
CA LEU A 5 5.59 16.30 -5.72
C LEU A 5 4.83 16.76 -4.48
N ASP A 6 3.67 16.16 -4.29
CA ASP A 6 2.69 16.42 -3.24
C ASP A 6 2.22 15.07 -2.67
N ASP A 7 1.21 15.05 -1.80
CA ASP A 7 0.51 13.83 -1.39
C ASP A 7 0.24 12.96 -2.61
N SER A 8 0.75 11.72 -2.59
CA SER A 8 0.63 10.79 -3.70
C SER A 8 -0.82 10.59 -4.14
N LYS A 9 -1.79 10.72 -3.23
CA LYS A 9 -3.22 10.58 -3.48
C LYS A 9 -3.83 11.80 -4.16
N ALA A 10 -3.26 13.00 -3.95
CA ALA A 10 -3.62 14.22 -4.64
C ALA A 10 -3.14 14.26 -6.12
N LEU A 11 -2.17 13.40 -6.48
CA LEU A 11 -1.68 13.30 -7.85
C LEU A 11 -2.55 12.38 -8.71
N SER A 12 -2.81 12.80 -9.96
CA SER A 12 -3.38 11.91 -10.98
C SER A 12 -2.45 10.72 -11.25
N SER A 13 -3.00 9.61 -11.76
CA SER A 13 -2.22 8.39 -12.07
C SER A 13 -1.03 8.69 -12.99
N ASP A 14 -1.24 9.47 -14.04
CA ASP A 14 -0.21 9.81 -15.03
C ASP A 14 0.89 10.69 -14.43
N LEU A 15 0.50 11.65 -13.58
CA LEU A 15 1.45 12.51 -12.89
C LEU A 15 2.28 11.74 -11.87
N ARG A 16 1.64 10.82 -11.12
CA ARG A 16 2.31 9.95 -10.16
C ARG A 16 3.32 9.04 -10.83
N GLU A 17 2.97 8.45 -11.98
CA GLU A 17 3.85 7.62 -12.81
C GLU A 17 5.04 8.42 -13.38
N SER A 18 4.80 9.67 -13.80
CA SER A 18 5.86 10.58 -14.24
C SER A 18 6.82 10.94 -13.10
N CYS A 19 6.28 11.26 -11.91
CA CYS A 19 7.06 11.50 -10.71
C CYS A 19 7.87 10.28 -10.30
N TYR A 20 7.28 9.08 -10.33
CA TYR A 20 7.97 7.82 -10.06
C TYR A 20 9.22 7.68 -10.94
N ARG A 21 9.08 7.84 -12.26
CA ARG A 21 10.22 7.74 -13.20
C ARG A 21 11.29 8.79 -12.93
N ALA A 22 10.87 10.03 -12.67
CA ALA A 22 11.80 11.12 -12.38
C ALA A 22 12.58 10.90 -11.07
N LEU A 23 11.95 10.31 -10.04
CA LEU A 23 12.60 10.03 -8.76
C LEU A 23 13.78 9.05 -8.90
N PHE A 24 13.66 8.01 -9.73
CA PHE A 24 14.78 7.08 -9.98
C PHE A 24 15.99 7.75 -10.66
N ASN A 25 15.79 8.88 -11.34
CA ASN A 25 16.88 9.62 -11.98
C ASN A 25 17.61 10.59 -11.04
N CYS A 26 17.03 10.93 -9.89
CA CYS A 26 17.55 11.99 -9.01
C CYS A 26 17.64 11.62 -7.53
N ALA A 27 17.16 10.45 -7.14
CA ALA A 27 17.18 9.99 -5.75
C ALA A 27 17.62 8.53 -5.69
N ARG A 28 18.27 8.18 -4.57
CA ARG A 28 18.52 6.79 -4.24
C ARG A 28 17.27 6.20 -3.63
N ILE A 29 16.78 5.10 -4.18
CA ILE A 29 15.50 4.51 -3.80
C ILE A 29 15.72 3.08 -3.32
N GLY A 30 15.27 2.80 -2.10
CA GLY A 30 15.11 1.45 -1.58
C GLY A 30 13.63 1.11 -1.44
N VAL A 31 13.25 -0.12 -1.81
CA VAL A 31 11.86 -0.59 -1.70
C VAL A 31 11.84 -1.83 -0.81
N GLY A 32 10.93 -1.82 0.17
CA GLY A 32 10.66 -2.95 1.04
C GLY A 32 9.19 -3.32 1.00
N ALA A 33 8.91 -4.60 1.19
CA ALA A 33 7.55 -5.13 1.21
C ALA A 33 7.40 -6.14 2.35
N ALA A 34 6.16 -6.33 2.80
CA ALA A 34 5.75 -7.41 3.68
C ALA A 34 4.68 -8.24 2.99
N SER A 35 4.81 -9.56 3.08
CA SER A 35 3.89 -10.51 2.47
C SER A 35 2.55 -10.55 3.20
N VAL A 36 1.51 -11.07 2.54
CA VAL A 36 0.21 -11.33 3.15
C VAL A 36 0.34 -12.21 4.41
N GLY A 37 1.17 -13.25 4.35
CA GLY A 37 1.43 -14.12 5.49
C GLY A 37 2.22 -13.46 6.63
N GLU A 38 2.92 -12.35 6.38
CA GLU A 38 3.47 -11.53 7.47
C GLU A 38 2.40 -10.64 8.05
N ILE A 39 1.61 -9.94 7.22
CA ILE A 39 0.50 -9.11 7.68
C ILE A 39 -0.45 -9.89 8.58
N ASP A 40 -0.83 -11.10 8.18
CA ASP A 40 -1.72 -11.96 8.96
C ASP A 40 -1.11 -12.46 10.28
N ARG A 41 0.24 -12.58 10.36
CA ARG A 41 0.94 -13.04 11.57
C ARG A 41 1.21 -11.92 12.58
N ILE A 42 1.61 -10.74 12.10
CA ILE A 42 2.13 -9.67 12.95
C ILE A 42 1.29 -8.39 12.91
N ASN A 43 0.13 -8.40 12.25
CA ASN A 43 -0.74 -7.26 11.94
C ASN A 43 -0.15 -6.26 10.93
N ILE A 44 -1.04 -5.45 10.34
CA ILE A 44 -0.69 -4.49 9.28
C ILE A 44 0.29 -3.42 9.74
N LEU A 45 0.17 -2.93 10.97
CA LEU A 45 1.06 -1.90 11.50
C LEU A 45 2.49 -2.42 11.60
N ARG A 46 2.72 -3.58 12.24
CA ARG A 46 4.08 -4.13 12.37
C ARG A 46 4.63 -4.58 11.02
N ALA A 47 3.80 -5.13 10.14
CA ALA A 47 4.21 -5.47 8.78
C ALA A 47 4.70 -4.24 8.00
N SER A 48 4.03 -3.10 8.13
CA SER A 48 4.48 -1.83 7.55
C SER A 48 5.83 -1.38 8.12
N LEU A 49 6.05 -1.47 9.43
CA LEU A 49 7.34 -1.13 10.04
C LEU A 49 8.48 -2.05 9.56
N VAL A 50 8.21 -3.35 9.40
CA VAL A 50 9.16 -4.32 8.83
C VAL A 50 9.49 -3.98 7.37
N ALA A 51 8.48 -3.61 6.56
CA ALA A 51 8.67 -3.18 5.19
C ALA A 51 9.53 -1.91 5.11
N MET A 52 9.36 -0.95 6.03
CA MET A 52 10.22 0.25 6.12
C MET A 52 11.68 -0.13 6.43
N GLY A 53 11.93 -1.06 7.35
CA GLY A 53 13.28 -1.58 7.62
C GLY A 53 13.95 -2.21 6.41
N ARG A 54 13.17 -2.98 5.63
CA ARG A 54 13.63 -3.55 4.35
C ARG A 54 13.94 -2.48 3.32
N ALA A 55 13.12 -1.42 3.24
CA ALA A 55 13.35 -0.31 2.32
C ALA A 55 14.66 0.42 2.63
N VAL A 56 14.97 0.67 3.90
CA VAL A 56 16.24 1.29 4.31
C VAL A 56 17.43 0.37 4.01
N THR A 57 17.30 -0.93 4.26
CA THR A 57 18.34 -1.91 3.90
C THR A 57 18.60 -1.93 2.39
N ALA A 58 17.53 -1.93 1.59
CA ALA A 58 17.60 -1.92 0.13
C ALA A 58 18.18 -0.62 -0.46
N LEU A 59 18.27 0.46 0.33
CA LEU A 59 18.92 1.70 -0.09
C LEU A 59 20.42 1.48 -0.38
N GLY A 60 21.04 0.49 0.26
CA GLY A 60 22.46 0.15 0.11
C GLY A 60 23.43 1.16 0.74
N VAL A 61 22.90 2.11 1.50
CA VAL A 61 23.62 3.14 2.26
C VAL A 61 22.77 3.48 3.48
N GLN A 62 23.42 3.66 4.62
CA GLN A 62 22.76 4.10 5.83
C GLN A 62 22.55 5.62 5.77
N PRO A 63 21.30 6.13 5.90
CA PRO A 63 21.04 7.56 5.96
C PRO A 63 21.41 8.13 7.34
N ASP A 64 21.69 9.44 7.40
CA ASP A 64 21.97 10.14 8.66
C ASP A 64 20.73 10.23 9.57
N ILE A 65 19.54 10.34 8.96
CA ILE A 65 18.24 10.35 9.63
C ILE A 65 17.14 9.84 8.68
N ALA A 66 16.19 9.08 9.22
CA ALA A 66 14.98 8.68 8.51
C ALA A 66 13.78 9.52 8.97
N LEU A 67 13.11 10.18 8.02
CA LEU A 67 11.81 10.82 8.24
C LEU A 67 10.71 9.82 7.88
N VAL A 68 9.81 9.53 8.82
CA VAL A 68 8.77 8.50 8.67
C VAL A 68 7.40 9.13 8.86
N ASP A 69 6.48 8.88 7.94
CA ASP A 69 5.09 9.32 8.10
C ASP A 69 4.38 8.56 9.21
N GLY A 70 3.62 9.27 10.05
CA GLY A 70 2.89 8.74 11.18
C GLY A 70 3.54 9.07 12.52
N ASN A 71 3.24 8.25 13.53
CA ASN A 71 3.61 8.47 14.94
C ASN A 71 4.37 7.29 15.58
N ILE A 72 4.63 6.22 14.82
CA ILE A 72 5.30 5.02 15.33
C ILE A 72 6.61 4.82 14.56
N PRO A 73 7.78 4.92 15.23
CA PRO A 73 9.06 4.76 14.56
C PRO A 73 9.36 3.27 14.28
N PRO A 74 9.79 2.90 13.06
CA PRO A 74 10.39 1.59 12.81
C PRO A 74 11.76 1.47 13.48
N THR A 75 12.17 0.24 13.77
CA THR A 75 13.56 -0.05 14.19
C THR A 75 14.47 0.02 12.97
N LEU A 76 15.32 1.05 12.91
CA LEU A 76 16.23 1.32 11.80
C LEU A 76 17.68 1.48 12.32
N PRO A 77 18.70 1.27 11.47
CA PRO A 77 20.10 1.47 11.85
C PRO A 77 20.49 2.95 11.99
N CYS A 78 19.56 3.88 11.80
CA CYS A 78 19.75 5.32 11.85
C CYS A 78 18.71 5.98 12.77
N PRO A 79 18.95 7.21 13.25
CA PRO A 79 17.95 8.02 13.94
C PRO A 79 16.65 8.13 13.12
N VAL A 80 15.51 8.06 13.81
CA VAL A 80 14.18 8.15 13.20
C VAL A 80 13.41 9.33 13.76
N LYS A 81 12.83 10.14 12.88
CA LYS A 81 11.88 11.19 13.23
C LYS A 81 10.53 10.91 12.56
N THR A 82 9.51 10.69 13.37
CA THR A 82 8.13 10.53 12.91
C THR A 82 7.49 11.88 12.65
N VAL A 83 6.73 11.99 11.57
CA VAL A 83 6.02 13.21 11.16
C VAL A 83 4.60 12.84 10.81
N ILE A 84 3.62 13.34 11.56
CA ILE A 84 2.21 13.09 11.28
C ILE A 84 1.81 13.88 10.02
N LYS A 85 1.20 13.21 9.03
CA LYS A 85 0.90 13.79 7.71
C LYS A 85 2.18 14.28 7.02
N GLY A 86 3.21 13.46 7.12
CA GLY A 86 4.56 13.81 6.71
C GLY A 86 4.71 13.99 5.21
N ASP A 87 3.86 13.37 4.41
CA ASP A 87 3.83 13.53 2.96
C ASP A 87 3.50 14.97 2.54
N ALA A 88 2.56 15.63 3.19
CA ALA A 88 2.25 17.04 2.96
C ALA A 88 3.34 18.02 3.48
N LEU A 89 4.24 17.54 4.35
CA LEU A 89 5.21 18.37 5.08
C LEU A 89 6.66 18.13 4.67
N SER A 90 6.96 17.04 3.98
CA SER A 90 8.32 16.62 3.65
C SER A 90 8.41 16.03 2.24
N PHE A 91 9.26 16.63 1.41
CA PHE A 91 9.53 16.13 0.06
C PHE A 91 10.07 14.69 0.04
N SER A 92 10.87 14.29 1.05
CA SER A 92 11.37 12.91 1.09
C SER A 92 10.28 11.91 1.44
N ILE A 93 9.31 12.30 2.28
CA ILE A 93 8.16 11.46 2.62
C ILE A 93 7.19 11.37 1.44
N ALA A 94 6.84 12.49 0.80
CA ALA A 94 6.03 12.49 -0.42
C ALA A 94 6.68 11.68 -1.55
N ALA A 95 8.02 11.74 -1.69
CA ALA A 95 8.72 10.93 -2.68
C ALA A 95 8.59 9.45 -2.36
N ALA A 96 8.77 9.07 -1.09
CA ALA A 96 8.60 7.69 -0.64
C ALA A 96 7.16 7.19 -0.85
N SER A 97 6.13 8.01 -0.60
CA SER A 97 4.73 7.62 -0.80
C SER A 97 4.40 7.39 -2.28
N VAL A 98 4.92 8.24 -3.19
CA VAL A 98 4.81 8.03 -4.64
C VAL A 98 5.46 6.71 -5.07
N ILE A 99 6.69 6.43 -4.60
CA ILE A 99 7.38 5.17 -4.91
C ILE A 99 6.56 3.98 -4.41
N ALA A 100 6.15 4.00 -3.14
CA ALA A 100 5.39 2.90 -2.54
C ALA A 100 4.07 2.64 -3.28
N LYS A 101 3.30 3.70 -3.57
CA LYS A 101 2.00 3.61 -4.24
C LYS A 101 2.12 3.03 -5.64
N VAL A 102 3.00 3.59 -6.47
CA VAL A 102 3.17 3.12 -7.86
C VAL A 102 3.73 1.70 -7.89
N THR A 103 4.70 1.37 -7.04
CA THR A 103 5.23 0.00 -6.98
C THR A 103 4.14 -1.01 -6.59
N ARG A 104 3.35 -0.72 -5.55
CA ARG A 104 2.27 -1.62 -5.11
C ARG A 104 1.19 -1.77 -6.17
N ASP A 105 0.76 -0.68 -6.79
CA ASP A 105 -0.27 -0.73 -7.83
C ASP A 105 0.19 -1.55 -9.04
N ARG A 106 1.46 -1.43 -9.45
CA ARG A 106 2.04 -2.27 -10.50
C ARG A 106 2.08 -3.75 -10.13
N ILE A 107 2.44 -4.09 -8.89
CA ILE A 107 2.41 -5.49 -8.41
C ILE A 107 1.01 -6.06 -8.51
N MET A 108 -0.01 -5.32 -8.07
CA MET A 108 -1.41 -5.77 -8.13
C MET A 108 -1.91 -5.91 -9.57
N ARG A 109 -1.61 -4.98 -10.45
CA ARG A 109 -1.98 -5.09 -11.87
C ARG A 109 -1.28 -6.25 -12.57
N ALA A 110 -0.02 -6.53 -12.23
CA ALA A 110 0.69 -7.70 -12.74
C ALA A 110 0.14 -9.04 -12.19
N LEU A 111 -0.52 -8.99 -11.03
CA LEU A 111 -1.19 -10.14 -10.43
C LEU A 111 -2.57 -10.40 -11.04
N ALA A 112 -3.30 -9.36 -11.45
CA ALA A 112 -4.68 -9.45 -11.92
C ALA A 112 -4.94 -10.52 -13.00
N PRO A 113 -4.09 -10.69 -14.05
CA PRO A 113 -4.32 -11.72 -15.07
C PRO A 113 -4.28 -13.15 -14.54
N ARG A 114 -3.63 -13.40 -13.39
CA ARG A 114 -3.57 -14.72 -12.74
C ARG A 114 -4.82 -15.02 -11.91
N TYR A 115 -5.58 -13.99 -11.55
CA TYR A 115 -6.78 -14.07 -10.72
C TYR A 115 -7.88 -13.19 -11.34
N PRO A 116 -8.44 -13.59 -12.50
CA PRO A 116 -9.49 -12.81 -13.16
C PRO A 116 -10.79 -12.81 -12.33
N GLY A 117 -11.60 -11.76 -12.48
CA GLY A 117 -12.93 -11.66 -11.88
C GLY A 117 -13.02 -10.98 -10.51
N TYR A 118 -11.89 -10.49 -9.97
CA TYR A 118 -11.81 -9.67 -8.75
C TYR A 118 -11.61 -8.17 -9.03
N GLY A 119 -11.49 -7.76 -10.30
CA GLY A 119 -11.29 -6.36 -10.71
C GLY A 119 -9.92 -5.76 -10.35
N TRP A 120 -8.92 -6.58 -10.02
CA TRP A 120 -7.62 -6.12 -9.49
C TRP A 120 -6.81 -5.28 -10.48
N GLU A 121 -7.12 -5.34 -11.76
CA GLU A 121 -6.57 -4.48 -12.80
C GLU A 121 -6.93 -2.99 -12.60
N THR A 122 -8.10 -2.72 -11.99
CA THR A 122 -8.57 -1.38 -11.67
C THR A 122 -8.45 -1.08 -10.17
N ASN A 123 -9.06 -1.91 -9.33
CA ASN A 123 -9.18 -1.65 -7.89
C ASN A 123 -7.92 -1.98 -7.10
N VAL A 124 -6.92 -2.62 -7.71
CA VAL A 124 -5.64 -2.97 -7.09
C VAL A 124 -5.77 -3.60 -5.68
N GLY A 125 -6.81 -4.39 -5.46
CA GLY A 125 -7.07 -5.10 -4.21
C GLY A 125 -7.72 -4.25 -3.11
N TYR A 126 -8.23 -3.06 -3.41
CA TYR A 126 -9.09 -2.30 -2.50
C TYR A 126 -10.50 -2.89 -2.44
N SER A 127 -11.21 -2.57 -1.37
CA SER A 127 -12.59 -3.01 -1.11
C SER A 127 -13.55 -2.32 -2.08
N THR A 128 -13.89 -2.97 -3.19
CA THR A 128 -14.92 -2.51 -4.12
C THR A 128 -16.00 -3.57 -4.26
N ALA A 129 -17.19 -3.15 -4.71
CA ALA A 129 -18.29 -4.08 -4.98
C ALA A 129 -17.89 -5.19 -5.96
N GLU A 130 -17.08 -4.87 -6.97
CA GLU A 130 -16.54 -5.85 -7.91
C GLU A 130 -15.60 -6.84 -7.22
N HIS A 131 -14.70 -6.37 -6.35
CA HIS A 131 -13.77 -7.23 -5.62
C HIS A 131 -14.50 -8.18 -4.68
N PHE A 132 -15.45 -7.66 -3.89
CA PHE A 132 -16.28 -8.48 -3.01
C PHE A 132 -17.19 -9.45 -3.79
N GLY A 133 -17.74 -9.02 -4.93
CA GLY A 133 -18.47 -9.90 -5.83
C GLY A 133 -17.57 -11.03 -6.38
N GLY A 134 -16.30 -10.73 -6.67
CA GLY A 134 -15.29 -11.72 -7.02
C GLY A 134 -15.04 -12.72 -5.88
N ILE A 135 -14.88 -12.25 -4.65
CA ILE A 135 -14.72 -13.11 -3.47
C ILE A 135 -15.94 -14.03 -3.29
N GLY A 136 -17.16 -13.50 -3.42
CA GLY A 136 -18.39 -14.29 -3.30
C GLY A 136 -18.52 -15.38 -4.37
N ARG A 137 -18.12 -15.09 -5.62
CA ARG A 137 -18.24 -16.04 -6.75
C ARG A 137 -17.08 -17.03 -6.86
N LEU A 138 -15.87 -16.58 -6.58
CA LEU A 138 -14.62 -17.31 -6.86
C LEU A 138 -13.88 -17.75 -5.60
N GLY A 139 -14.31 -17.28 -4.43
CA GLY A 139 -13.67 -17.56 -3.15
C GLY A 139 -12.44 -16.69 -2.87
N VAL A 140 -11.87 -16.90 -1.68
CA VAL A 140 -10.69 -16.18 -1.19
C VAL A 140 -9.40 -16.80 -1.75
N THR A 141 -8.49 -15.97 -2.24
CA THR A 141 -7.19 -16.40 -2.77
C THR A 141 -6.04 -16.28 -1.74
N PRO A 142 -4.85 -16.85 -1.99
CA PRO A 142 -3.67 -16.66 -1.14
C PRO A 142 -3.19 -15.20 -1.00
N HIS A 143 -3.65 -14.30 -1.87
CA HIS A 143 -3.26 -12.88 -1.85
C HIS A 143 -4.23 -12.00 -1.04
N HIS A 144 -5.33 -12.57 -0.56
CA HIS A 144 -6.22 -11.89 0.37
C HIS A 144 -5.69 -12.00 1.81
N ARG A 145 -5.73 -10.89 2.54
CA ARG A 145 -5.32 -10.82 3.95
C ARG A 145 -6.42 -11.43 4.81
N ARG A 146 -6.21 -12.65 5.29
CA ARG A 146 -7.24 -13.42 5.99
C ARG A 146 -7.61 -12.83 7.35
N SER A 147 -6.69 -12.06 7.94
CA SER A 147 -6.91 -11.30 9.17
C SER A 147 -7.84 -10.09 8.99
N PHE A 148 -8.10 -9.65 7.76
CA PHE A 148 -8.95 -8.49 7.50
C PHE A 148 -10.42 -8.92 7.52
N GLU A 149 -11.25 -8.13 8.19
CA GLU A 149 -12.63 -8.49 8.53
C GLU A 149 -13.46 -8.98 7.33
N PRO A 150 -13.51 -8.30 6.17
CA PRO A 150 -14.33 -8.78 5.04
C PRO A 150 -13.89 -10.16 4.53
N VAL A 151 -12.58 -10.44 4.54
CA VAL A 151 -12.04 -11.73 4.10
C VAL A 151 -12.31 -12.80 5.15
N ARG A 152 -12.19 -12.45 6.44
CA ARG A 152 -12.50 -13.36 7.54
C ARG A 152 -13.96 -13.79 7.51
N LEU A 153 -14.88 -12.87 7.29
CA LEU A 153 -16.32 -13.15 7.16
C LEU A 153 -16.61 -14.04 5.94
N ALA A 154 -15.97 -13.75 4.78
CA ALA A 154 -16.09 -14.59 3.60
C ALA A 154 -15.60 -16.03 3.82
N LEU A 155 -14.52 -16.22 4.60
CA LEU A 155 -14.01 -17.56 4.98
C LEU A 155 -14.91 -18.30 5.97
N GLN A 156 -15.69 -17.57 6.77
CA GLN A 156 -16.62 -18.14 7.75
C GLN A 156 -17.97 -18.50 7.14
N GLY A 157 -18.19 -18.21 5.85
CA GLY A 157 -19.47 -18.46 5.17
C GLY A 157 -20.58 -17.54 5.66
N ASP A 158 -20.23 -16.37 6.18
CA ASP A 158 -21.18 -15.49 6.85
C ASP A 158 -22.02 -14.69 5.83
N ALA A 159 -23.34 -14.64 6.06
CA ALA A 159 -24.29 -13.89 5.25
C ALA A 159 -24.02 -12.37 5.27
N ASP A 160 -23.27 -11.91 6.26
CA ASP A 160 -22.85 -10.51 6.42
C ASP A 160 -21.86 -10.00 5.35
N LEU A 161 -21.35 -10.85 4.46
CA LEU A 161 -20.61 -10.35 3.29
C LEU A 161 -21.53 -9.54 2.35
N LEU A 162 -22.82 -9.90 2.27
CA LEU A 162 -23.82 -9.16 1.47
C LEU A 162 -24.17 -7.82 2.12
N SER A 163 -24.25 -7.76 3.45
CA SER A 163 -24.48 -6.50 4.16
C SER A 163 -23.29 -5.54 4.00
N LEU A 164 -22.05 -6.05 3.95
CA LEU A 164 -20.86 -5.25 3.61
C LEU A 164 -20.86 -4.76 2.15
N LEU A 165 -21.40 -5.54 1.22
CA LEU A 165 -21.57 -5.13 -0.18
C LEU A 165 -22.58 -3.97 -0.31
N GLU A 166 -23.64 -3.99 0.49
CA GLU A 166 -24.70 -2.98 0.51
C GLU A 166 -24.31 -1.72 1.30
N ALA A 167 -23.48 -1.85 2.33
CA ALA A 167 -23.09 -0.76 3.23
C ALA A 167 -21.91 0.10 2.74
N GLN A 168 -21.34 -0.17 1.56
CA GLN A 168 -20.22 0.62 1.04
C GLN A 168 -20.75 1.85 0.28
N PRO A 169 -20.63 3.09 0.81
CA PRO A 169 -20.58 4.25 -0.08
C PRO A 169 -19.34 4.12 -0.97
N LEU A 170 -19.35 4.74 -2.16
CA LEU A 170 -18.16 4.91 -3.00
C LEU A 170 -17.03 5.55 -2.17
N ALA A 171 -16.23 4.75 -1.48
CA ALA A 171 -15.02 5.22 -0.83
C ALA A 171 -13.98 5.34 -1.95
N ALA A 172 -13.98 6.51 -2.59
CA ALA A 172 -12.83 7.00 -3.31
C ALA A 172 -11.63 6.93 -2.35
N ALA A 173 -10.61 6.21 -2.80
CA ALA A 173 -9.22 6.28 -2.37
C ALA A 173 -8.91 7.21 -1.18
N ASP A 174 -8.76 6.68 0.02
CA ASP A 174 -7.93 7.27 1.08
C ASP A 174 -7.68 6.25 2.21
N ASP A 175 -6.52 5.60 2.17
CA ASP A 175 -5.80 4.98 3.31
C ASP A 175 -4.30 5.25 3.10
#